data_AF-A0A9P6MDP1-F1
#
_entry.id   AF-A0A9P6MDP1-F1
#
_cell.length_a   1.000
_cell.length_b   1.000
_cell.length_c   1.000
_cell.angle_alpha   90.00
_cell.angle_beta   90.00
_cell.angle_gamma   90.00
#
_symmetry.space_group_name_H-M   'P 1'
#
loop_
_entity.id
_entity.type
_entity.pdbx_description
1 polymer ?
#
loop_
_entity_poly.entity_id
_entity_poly.type
_entity_poly.pdbx_seq_one_letter_code
_entity_poly.pdbx_strand_id
1 'polypeptide(L)'
;MPIGCGKTRAVIELLSQHWGFYFNAADDDWGSGDMMTLYGSIRDHLKDLQASYTVMDLEANNAYARKITLLLFLSRLLVFKHCLNVPGGSDTFTSARWALLQVCPHVLFHDIFNALFLKLLVLQHHGLNPLSLLIRNVYEDAKDRLVERGCLPKIKVDTRLLVINDEAQFLGDQFNGCFQSMSSSTNESPRPLLSPILHAFRDIGQHQLTLVTCGTGLSINTLFWVQSSGSGVKDSSTTFEERIVECNDPGAWKKTIEDAEDRLVSWAHRHIKGNLCYEISRLHDKHNKYKDQLVESIDSILGLLMYQRCMFGNHDLVLKE
;
A
#
# COMPACT_ATOMS: atom_id res chain seq x y z
N MET A 1 -1.39 -0.68 -31.07
CA MET A 1 -1.23 -1.86 -30.20
C MET A 1 -0.79 -1.38 -28.83
N PRO A 2 -1.58 -1.56 -27.75
CA PRO A 2 -1.15 -1.15 -26.42
C PRO A 2 -0.29 -2.26 -25.81
N ILE A 3 1.03 -2.07 -25.87
CA ILE A 3 2.04 -2.85 -25.17
C ILE A 3 2.12 -2.24 -23.76
N GLY A 4 1.40 -2.78 -22.77
CA GLY A 4 1.43 -2.21 -21.41
C GLY A 4 0.56 -2.92 -20.37
N CYS A 5 -0.65 -3.35 -20.73
CA CYS A 5 -1.68 -3.86 -19.81
C CYS A 5 -1.30 -5.14 -19.02
N GLY A 6 -0.39 -5.99 -19.52
CA GLY A 6 -0.15 -7.30 -18.92
C GLY A 6 0.53 -7.31 -17.55
N LYS A 7 1.40 -6.33 -17.25
CA LYS A 7 2.22 -6.33 -16.02
C LYS A 7 1.41 -5.94 -14.79
N THR A 8 0.77 -4.77 -14.84
CA THR A 8 -0.13 -4.30 -13.79
C THR A 8 -1.27 -5.30 -13.57
N ARG A 9 -1.81 -5.89 -14.65
CA ARG A 9 -2.79 -6.97 -14.54
C ARG A 9 -2.26 -8.17 -13.76
N ALA A 10 -1.08 -8.68 -14.12
CA ALA A 10 -0.47 -9.83 -13.43
C ALA A 10 -0.20 -9.53 -11.95
N VAL A 11 0.20 -8.29 -11.64
CA VAL A 11 0.37 -7.81 -10.25
C VAL A 11 -0.94 -7.83 -9.48
N ILE A 12 -2.03 -7.34 -10.07
CA ILE A 12 -3.37 -7.34 -9.46
C ILE A 12 -3.86 -8.78 -9.28
N GLU A 13 -3.68 -9.65 -10.27
CA GLU A 13 -4.00 -11.07 -10.19
C GLU A 13 -3.23 -11.75 -9.05
N LEU A 14 -1.94 -11.45 -8.90
CA LEU A 14 -1.10 -11.97 -7.83
C LEU A 14 -1.63 -11.54 -6.44
N LEU A 15 -1.96 -10.26 -6.26
CA LEU A 15 -2.52 -9.72 -5.02
C LEU A 15 -3.96 -10.18 -4.77
N SER A 16 -4.68 -10.59 -5.80
CA SER A 16 -6.00 -11.19 -5.63
C SER A 16 -5.91 -12.57 -4.98
N GLN A 17 -4.77 -13.26 -5.16
CA GLN A 17 -4.51 -14.60 -4.65
C GLN A 17 -3.58 -14.63 -3.42
N HIS A 18 -2.96 -13.49 -3.08
CA HIS A 18 -2.01 -13.38 -1.98
C HIS A 18 -2.19 -12.05 -1.24
N TRP A 19 -2.09 -12.07 0.08
CA TRP A 19 -2.14 -10.86 0.87
C TRP A 19 -0.88 -10.01 0.69
N GLY A 20 -1.06 -8.71 0.50
CA GLY A 20 0.07 -7.79 0.33
C GLY A 20 -0.34 -6.36 0.06
N PHE A 21 0.67 -5.51 -0.15
CA PHE A 21 0.53 -4.07 -0.33
C PHE A 21 0.93 -3.67 -1.75
N TYR A 22 0.17 -2.78 -2.39
CA TYR A 22 0.36 -2.36 -3.77
C TYR A 22 0.73 -0.88 -3.88
N PHE A 23 1.99 -0.56 -4.16
CA PHE A 23 2.44 0.81 -4.37
C PHE A 23 2.62 1.04 -5.87
N ASN A 24 1.94 2.05 -6.42
CA ASN A 24 2.14 2.49 -7.79
C ASN A 24 2.99 3.77 -7.78
N ALA A 25 4.08 3.79 -8.54
CA ALA A 25 4.96 4.94 -8.64
C ALA A 25 4.61 5.91 -9.78
N ALA A 26 3.66 5.57 -10.66
CA ALA A 26 3.20 6.43 -11.74
C ALA A 26 2.08 7.39 -11.29
N ASP A 27 2.05 8.59 -11.86
CA ASP A 27 1.11 9.68 -11.52
C ASP A 27 -0.22 9.59 -12.31
N ASP A 28 -0.20 8.91 -13.45
CA ASP A 28 -1.31 8.82 -14.41
C ASP A 28 -2.08 7.48 -14.36
N ASP A 29 -1.69 6.59 -13.46
CA ASP A 29 -2.21 5.22 -13.37
C ASP A 29 -3.09 4.96 -12.13
N TRP A 30 -3.69 3.78 -12.11
CA TRP A 30 -4.50 3.28 -11.01
C TRP A 30 -3.66 3.10 -9.73
N GLY A 31 -4.11 3.68 -8.63
CA GLY A 31 -3.49 3.50 -7.33
C GLY A 31 -3.85 4.62 -6.37
N SER A 32 -3.24 4.57 -5.19
CA SER A 32 -3.23 5.70 -4.26
C SER A 32 -2.17 6.70 -4.69
N GLY A 33 -2.45 8.00 -4.56
CA GLY A 33 -1.49 9.08 -4.76
C GLY A 33 -0.45 9.21 -3.63
N ASP A 34 -0.45 8.30 -2.66
CA ASP A 34 0.46 8.32 -1.52
C ASP A 34 1.95 8.21 -1.91
N MET A 35 2.27 7.47 -2.96
CA MET A 35 3.62 7.41 -3.53
C MET A 35 4.05 8.73 -4.15
N MET A 36 3.15 9.45 -4.82
CA MET A 36 3.43 10.77 -5.38
C MET A 36 3.59 11.82 -4.28
N THR A 37 2.83 11.72 -3.20
CA THR A 37 3.03 12.51 -1.98
C THR A 37 4.40 12.22 -1.35
N LEU A 38 4.82 10.95 -1.28
CA LEU A 38 6.15 10.57 -0.79
C LEU A 38 7.25 11.19 -1.65
N TYR A 39 7.12 11.06 -2.97
CA TYR A 39 8.04 11.64 -3.94
C TYR A 39 8.13 13.16 -3.77
N GLY A 40 7.00 13.85 -3.68
CA GLY A 40 6.93 15.30 -3.46
C GLY A 40 7.61 15.73 -2.17
N SER A 41 7.33 15.05 -1.05
CA SER A 41 7.95 15.33 0.25
C SER A 41 9.48 15.20 0.21
N ILE A 42 10.00 14.18 -0.47
CA ILE A 42 11.46 13.98 -0.58
C ILE A 42 12.08 14.99 -1.53
N ARG A 43 11.41 15.29 -2.66
CA ARG A 43 11.84 16.33 -3.59
C ARG A 43 12.00 17.68 -2.91
N ASP A 44 11.00 18.06 -2.11
CA ASP A 44 10.97 19.38 -1.46
C ASP A 44 12.06 19.45 -0.38
N HIS A 45 12.27 18.37 0.40
CA HIS A 45 13.41 18.24 1.31
C HIS A 45 14.77 18.40 0.62
N LEU A 46 14.98 17.73 -0.52
CA LEU A 46 16.23 17.84 -1.28
C LEU A 46 16.47 19.25 -1.82
N LYS A 47 15.41 19.95 -2.26
CA LYS A 47 15.49 21.34 -2.73
C LYS A 47 15.87 22.30 -1.60
N ASP A 48 15.27 22.14 -0.43
CA ASP A 48 15.56 22.99 0.74
C ASP A 48 17.02 22.85 1.19
N LEU A 49 17.57 21.63 1.11
CA LEU A 49 18.98 21.37 1.41
C LEU A 49 19.93 21.96 0.36
N GLN A 50 19.60 21.85 -0.94
CA GLN A 50 20.39 22.46 -2.01
C GLN A 50 20.46 23.99 -1.89
N ALA A 51 19.39 24.62 -1.41
CA ALA A 51 19.37 26.07 -1.16
C ALA A 51 20.23 26.47 0.07
N SER A 52 20.45 25.54 1.01
CA SER A 52 21.02 25.84 2.33
C SER A 52 22.49 25.40 2.50
N TYR A 53 22.97 24.42 1.72
CA TYR A 53 24.28 23.78 1.92
C TYR A 53 25.09 23.62 0.63
N THR A 54 26.42 23.71 0.74
CA THR A 54 27.38 23.47 -0.36
C THR A 54 27.72 21.99 -0.59
N VAL A 55 27.45 21.11 0.40
CA VAL A 55 27.72 19.67 0.32
C VAL A 55 26.45 18.91 0.67
N MET A 56 26.07 17.94 -0.17
CA MET A 56 24.91 17.08 0.09
C MET A 56 25.26 15.97 1.08
N ASP A 57 24.52 15.91 2.19
CA ASP A 57 24.58 14.81 3.15
C ASP A 57 23.70 13.64 2.67
N LEU A 58 24.31 12.66 2.01
CA LEU A 58 23.62 11.50 1.45
C LEU A 58 23.04 10.57 2.53
N GLU A 59 23.63 10.55 3.73
CA GLU A 59 23.15 9.74 4.84
C GLU A 59 21.89 10.34 5.45
N ALA A 60 21.88 11.66 5.65
CA ALA A 60 20.68 12.38 6.06
C ALA A 60 19.53 12.21 5.06
N ASN A 61 19.82 12.29 3.76
CA ASN A 61 18.83 12.04 2.70
C ASN A 61 18.27 10.61 2.77
N ASN A 62 19.15 9.61 2.95
CA ASN A 62 18.75 8.22 3.15
C ASN A 62 17.83 8.06 4.37
N ALA A 63 18.18 8.68 5.50
CA ALA A 63 17.39 8.63 6.73
C ALA A 63 16.01 9.27 6.55
N TYR A 64 15.95 10.43 5.89
CA TYR A 64 14.70 11.11 5.58
C TYR A 64 13.80 10.27 4.66
N ALA A 65 14.32 9.81 3.51
CA ALA A 65 13.57 9.00 2.57
C ALA A 65 13.04 7.70 3.21
N ARG A 66 13.85 7.04 4.05
CA ARG A 66 13.42 5.87 4.82
C ARG A 66 12.29 6.22 5.78
N LYS A 67 12.41 7.31 6.56
CA LYS A 67 11.36 7.75 7.49
C LYS A 67 10.04 7.98 6.77
N ILE A 68 10.05 8.69 5.64
CA ILE A 68 8.85 8.97 4.85
C ILE A 68 8.24 7.66 4.31
N THR A 69 9.07 6.74 3.81
CA THR A 69 8.62 5.41 3.34
C THR A 69 7.99 4.59 4.47
N LEU A 70 8.55 4.65 5.67
CA LEU A 70 8.00 3.99 6.86
C LEU A 70 6.62 4.56 7.23
N LEU A 71 6.44 5.89 7.19
CA LEU A 71 5.14 6.52 7.44
C LEU A 71 4.10 6.14 6.37
N LEU A 72 4.51 6.07 5.11
CA LEU A 72 3.69 5.58 4.02
C LEU A 72 3.21 4.15 4.31
N PHE A 73 4.13 3.24 4.65
CA PHE A 73 3.76 1.85 4.97
C PHE A 73 2.84 1.76 6.18
N LEU A 74 3.13 2.55 7.23
CA LEU A 74 2.29 2.63 8.42
C LEU A 74 0.85 3.05 8.08
N SER A 75 0.67 4.03 7.20
CA SER A 75 -0.66 4.47 6.78
C SER A 75 -1.49 3.30 6.22
N ARG A 76 -0.90 2.51 5.32
CA ARG A 76 -1.58 1.36 4.72
C ARG A 76 -1.79 0.23 5.71
N LEU A 77 -0.85 -0.01 6.61
CA LEU A 77 -0.99 -0.99 7.68
C LEU A 77 -2.14 -0.65 8.63
N LEU A 78 -2.33 0.62 8.96
CA LEU A 78 -3.42 1.06 9.84
C LEU A 78 -4.77 0.85 9.17
N VAL A 79 -4.90 1.19 7.88
CA VAL A 79 -6.12 0.90 7.09
C VAL A 79 -6.35 -0.62 7.02
N PHE A 80 -5.30 -1.39 6.71
CA PHE A 80 -5.38 -2.85 6.63
C PHE A 80 -5.85 -3.47 7.95
N LYS A 81 -5.23 -3.09 9.06
CA LYS A 81 -5.61 -3.52 10.41
C LYS A 81 -7.05 -3.12 10.74
N HIS A 82 -7.48 -1.93 10.34
CA HIS A 82 -8.87 -1.50 10.53
C HIS A 82 -9.84 -2.41 9.77
N CYS A 83 -9.58 -2.69 8.48
CA CYS A 83 -10.37 -3.61 7.68
C CYS A 83 -10.44 -5.01 8.29
N LEU A 84 -9.31 -5.52 8.79
CA LEU A 84 -9.25 -6.80 9.50
C LEU A 84 -10.07 -6.80 10.78
N ASN A 85 -10.28 -5.65 11.43
CA ASN A 85 -10.98 -5.55 12.70
C ASN A 85 -12.50 -5.39 12.59
N VAL A 86 -13.02 -5.11 11.39
CA VAL A 86 -14.46 -4.96 11.16
C VAL A 86 -15.21 -6.20 11.65
N PRO A 87 -16.18 -6.07 12.59
CA PRO A 87 -16.93 -7.21 13.11
C PRO A 87 -17.76 -7.89 12.00
N GLY A 88 -17.62 -9.21 11.88
CA GLY A 88 -18.25 -10.01 10.82
C GLY A 88 -17.54 -9.91 9.46
N GLY A 89 -16.39 -9.23 9.40
CA GLY A 89 -15.63 -9.03 8.17
C GLY A 89 -14.87 -10.25 7.68
N SER A 90 -14.55 -11.23 8.54
CA SER A 90 -13.64 -12.35 8.20
C SER A 90 -14.05 -13.17 6.97
N ASP A 91 -15.36 -13.34 6.74
CA ASP A 91 -15.89 -14.10 5.60
C ASP A 91 -15.94 -13.28 4.30
N THR A 92 -15.84 -11.96 4.42
CA THR A 92 -16.07 -11.02 3.32
C THR A 92 -14.82 -10.25 2.92
N PHE A 93 -13.91 -10.01 3.87
CA PHE A 93 -12.63 -9.36 3.62
C PHE A 93 -11.64 -10.39 3.10
N THR A 94 -11.29 -10.25 1.82
CA THR A 94 -10.39 -11.16 1.10
C THR A 94 -9.22 -10.40 0.51
N SER A 95 -8.12 -11.08 0.17
CA SER A 95 -6.98 -10.47 -0.53
C SER A 95 -7.40 -9.74 -1.81
N ALA A 96 -8.33 -10.28 -2.59
CA ALA A 96 -8.85 -9.63 -3.78
C ALA A 96 -9.52 -8.28 -3.50
N ARG A 97 -10.36 -8.20 -2.46
CA ARG A 97 -10.98 -6.93 -2.04
C ARG A 97 -9.96 -5.95 -1.48
N TRP A 98 -8.96 -6.44 -0.77
CA TRP A 98 -7.85 -5.62 -0.28
C TRP A 98 -6.98 -5.08 -1.43
N ALA A 99 -6.74 -5.89 -2.47
CA ALA A 99 -6.05 -5.46 -3.68
C ALA A 99 -6.84 -4.37 -4.41
N LEU A 100 -8.14 -4.59 -4.64
CA LEU A 100 -9.03 -3.61 -5.28
C LEU A 100 -9.06 -2.29 -4.54
N LEU A 101 -9.10 -2.31 -3.20
CA LEU A 101 -9.07 -1.09 -2.39
C LEU A 101 -7.81 -0.26 -2.66
N GLN A 102 -6.66 -0.90 -2.85
CA GLN A 102 -5.36 -0.22 -3.05
C GLN A 102 -5.13 0.23 -4.50
N VAL A 103 -5.69 -0.48 -5.48
CA VAL A 103 -5.55 -0.17 -6.90
C VAL A 103 -6.55 0.89 -7.34
N CYS A 104 -7.75 0.88 -6.76
CA CYS A 104 -8.84 1.77 -7.15
C CYS A 104 -9.33 2.65 -5.98
N PRO A 105 -8.45 3.24 -5.14
CA PRO A 105 -8.89 3.92 -3.93
C PRO A 105 -9.78 5.12 -4.26
N HIS A 106 -9.52 5.83 -5.35
CA HIS A 106 -10.30 6.96 -5.84
C HIS A 106 -11.67 6.60 -6.45
N VAL A 107 -11.80 5.36 -6.94
CA VAL A 107 -13.06 4.88 -7.54
C VAL A 107 -13.99 4.33 -6.47
N LEU A 108 -13.42 3.63 -5.48
CA LEU A 108 -14.18 3.04 -4.39
C LEU A 108 -14.48 4.07 -3.29
N PHE A 109 -13.55 5.00 -3.04
CA PHE A 109 -13.62 6.01 -1.99
C PHE A 109 -12.86 7.29 -2.39
N HIS A 110 -12.68 8.21 -1.45
CA HIS A 110 -11.54 9.13 -1.54
C HIS A 110 -10.29 8.38 -1.09
N ASP A 111 -9.13 8.72 -1.63
CA ASP A 111 -7.88 8.03 -1.35
C ASP A 111 -7.46 8.15 0.12
N ILE A 112 -7.96 7.21 0.91
CA ILE A 112 -7.80 7.13 2.35
C ILE A 112 -6.35 6.85 2.73
N PHE A 113 -5.60 6.17 1.85
CA PHE A 113 -4.19 5.88 2.08
C PHE A 113 -3.39 7.17 2.03
N ASN A 114 -3.55 7.96 0.97
CA ASN A 114 -2.89 9.26 0.87
C ASN A 114 -3.37 10.25 1.93
N ALA A 115 -4.68 10.29 2.21
CA ALA A 115 -5.22 11.18 3.24
C ALA A 115 -4.64 10.86 4.64
N LEU A 116 -4.55 9.58 5.01
CA LEU A 116 -3.95 9.16 6.28
C LEU A 116 -2.44 9.40 6.27
N PHE A 117 -1.77 9.12 5.16
CA PHE A 117 -0.34 9.37 5.02
C PHE A 117 0.01 10.85 5.22
N LEU A 118 -0.74 11.77 4.61
CA LEU A 118 -0.59 13.22 4.82
C LEU A 118 -0.74 13.62 6.29
N LYS A 119 -1.72 13.05 7.01
CA LYS A 119 -1.87 13.29 8.46
C LYS A 119 -0.66 12.80 9.25
N LEU A 120 -0.15 11.61 8.93
CA LEU A 120 1.05 11.06 9.57
C LEU A 120 2.29 11.92 9.27
N LEU A 121 2.41 12.47 8.06
CA LEU A 121 3.49 13.39 7.70
C LEU A 121 3.45 14.67 8.52
N VAL A 122 2.28 15.23 8.82
CA VAL A 122 2.17 16.41 9.71
C VAL A 122 2.58 16.04 11.14
N LEU A 123 2.14 14.88 11.63
CA LEU A 123 2.43 14.45 13.01
C LEU A 123 3.89 14.05 13.24
N GLN A 124 4.66 13.76 12.18
CA GLN A 124 6.03 13.28 12.29
C GLN A 124 6.99 14.29 12.96
N HIS A 125 6.62 15.56 13.01
CA HIS A 125 7.38 16.64 13.64
C HIS A 125 7.40 16.53 15.18
N HIS A 126 6.51 15.72 15.76
CA HIS A 126 6.37 15.55 17.21
C HIS A 126 7.19 14.38 17.80
N GLY A 127 8.19 13.86 17.09
CA GLY A 127 9.21 12.96 17.66
C GLY A 127 8.80 11.48 17.80
N LEU A 128 8.41 10.83 16.70
CA LEU A 128 8.10 9.39 16.66
C LEU A 128 9.37 8.53 16.80
N ASN A 129 9.74 8.14 18.02
CA ASN A 129 10.86 7.24 18.31
C ASN A 129 10.40 5.89 18.91
N PRO A 130 10.95 4.74 18.44
CA PRO A 130 11.42 4.47 17.09
C PRO A 130 10.24 4.03 16.20
N LEU A 131 9.97 4.79 15.14
CA LEU A 131 8.91 4.50 14.16
C LEU A 131 8.96 3.07 13.60
N SER A 132 10.15 2.52 13.39
CA SER A 132 10.35 1.15 12.91
C SER A 132 9.78 0.09 13.88
N LEU A 133 9.92 0.30 15.19
CA LEU A 133 9.36 -0.60 16.20
C LEU A 133 7.84 -0.52 16.24
N LEU A 134 7.29 0.70 16.15
CA LEU A 134 5.84 0.89 16.06
C LEU A 134 5.27 0.15 14.84
N ILE A 135 5.89 0.32 13.68
CA ILE A 135 5.46 -0.33 12.44
C ILE A 135 5.55 -1.84 12.57
N ARG A 136 6.65 -2.38 13.13
CA ARG A 136 6.77 -3.82 13.36
C ARG A 136 5.65 -4.32 14.26
N ASN A 137 5.35 -3.64 15.37
CA ASN A 137 4.27 -4.03 16.26
C ASN A 137 2.89 -4.00 15.59
N VAL A 138 2.61 -2.97 14.78
CA VAL A 138 1.35 -2.88 14.03
C VAL A 138 1.27 -3.96 12.96
N TYR A 139 2.39 -4.26 12.30
CA TYR A 139 2.49 -5.31 11.29
C TYR A 139 2.23 -6.69 11.89
N GLU A 140 2.90 -7.04 12.99
CA GLU A 140 2.73 -8.33 13.67
C GLU A 140 1.28 -8.48 14.15
N ASP A 141 0.70 -7.47 14.80
CA ASP A 141 -0.70 -7.52 15.23
C ASP A 141 -1.67 -7.67 14.04
N ALA A 142 -1.42 -7.01 12.90
CA ALA A 142 -2.23 -7.19 11.71
C ALA A 142 -2.08 -8.60 11.12
N LYS A 143 -0.86 -9.15 11.12
CA LYS A 143 -0.57 -10.49 10.61
C LYS A 143 -1.18 -11.58 11.49
N ASP A 144 -1.05 -11.46 12.80
CA ASP A 144 -1.63 -12.38 13.78
C ASP A 144 -3.15 -12.43 13.61
N ARG A 145 -3.81 -11.26 13.52
CA ARG A 145 -5.25 -11.18 13.24
C ARG A 145 -5.65 -11.82 11.92
N LEU A 146 -4.84 -11.65 10.88
CA LEU A 146 -5.08 -12.24 9.57
C LEU A 146 -5.05 -13.78 9.64
N VAL A 147 -4.08 -14.34 10.38
CA VAL A 147 -3.97 -15.77 10.65
C VAL A 147 -5.14 -16.27 11.50
N GLU A 148 -5.43 -15.61 12.63
CA GLU A 148 -6.47 -16.01 13.59
C GLU A 148 -7.88 -15.98 12.99
N ARG A 149 -8.21 -14.92 12.23
CA ARG A 149 -9.55 -14.76 11.65
C ARG A 149 -9.79 -15.67 10.45
N GLY A 150 -8.73 -16.23 9.85
CA GLY A 150 -8.84 -17.12 8.70
C GLY A 150 -9.44 -16.45 7.46
N CYS A 151 -9.18 -15.15 7.27
CA CYS A 151 -9.61 -14.42 6.07
C CYS A 151 -9.05 -15.10 4.80
N LEU A 152 -9.75 -14.99 3.66
CA LEU A 152 -9.36 -15.71 2.45
C LEU A 152 -8.38 -14.91 1.58
N PRO A 153 -7.31 -15.54 1.05
CA PRO A 153 -6.86 -16.90 1.27
C PRO A 153 -6.31 -17.09 2.68
N LYS A 154 -6.54 -18.27 3.25
CA LYS A 154 -5.96 -18.63 4.54
C LYS A 154 -4.45 -18.69 4.41
N ILE A 155 -3.75 -18.06 5.37
CA ILE A 155 -2.30 -18.06 5.43
C ILE A 155 -1.81 -18.66 6.74
N LYS A 156 -0.55 -19.08 6.77
CA LYS A 156 0.13 -19.58 7.97
C LYS A 156 0.98 -18.47 8.60
N VAL A 157 1.40 -18.67 9.84
CA VAL A 157 2.25 -17.72 10.60
C VAL A 157 3.55 -17.40 9.86
N ASP A 158 4.13 -18.37 9.15
CA ASP A 158 5.37 -18.23 8.37
C ASP A 158 5.15 -17.62 6.97
N THR A 159 3.91 -17.44 6.53
CA THR A 159 3.60 -16.86 5.22
C THR A 159 4.08 -15.41 5.17
N ARG A 160 4.76 -15.05 4.08
CA ARG A 160 5.23 -13.68 3.84
C ARG A 160 4.17 -12.88 3.11
N LEU A 161 3.94 -11.64 3.54
CA LEU A 161 3.06 -10.73 2.80
C LEU A 161 3.83 -10.11 1.63
N LEU A 162 3.13 -9.86 0.53
CA LEU A 162 3.73 -9.19 -0.63
C LEU A 162 3.82 -7.68 -0.38
N VAL A 163 4.87 -7.06 -0.89
CA VAL A 163 4.95 -5.61 -1.10
C VAL A 163 5.35 -5.40 -2.55
N ILE A 164 4.42 -4.90 -3.34
CA ILE A 164 4.60 -4.69 -4.77
C ILE A 164 4.83 -3.22 -5.01
N ASN A 165 5.96 -2.89 -5.65
CA ASN A 165 6.26 -1.57 -6.18
C ASN A 165 6.13 -1.66 -7.70
N ASP A 166 5.01 -1.18 -8.22
CA ASP A 166 4.69 -1.13 -9.64
C ASP A 166 5.16 0.18 -10.26
N GLU A 167 5.41 0.16 -11.57
CA GLU A 167 6.01 1.27 -12.33
C GLU A 167 7.27 1.86 -11.66
N ALA A 168 8.03 1.00 -10.95
CA ALA A 168 9.15 1.39 -10.11
C ALA A 168 10.33 2.00 -10.87
N GLN A 169 10.39 1.87 -12.20
CA GLN A 169 11.38 2.56 -13.02
C GLN A 169 11.30 4.07 -12.83
N PHE A 170 10.10 4.61 -12.57
CA PHE A 170 9.93 6.03 -12.29
C PHE A 170 10.87 6.45 -11.16
N LEU A 171 10.78 5.78 -10.00
CA LEU A 171 11.62 6.05 -8.83
C LEU A 171 13.09 5.67 -9.05
N GLY A 172 13.37 4.72 -9.94
CA GLY A 172 14.71 4.34 -10.36
C GLY A 172 15.44 5.43 -11.15
N ASP A 173 14.68 6.31 -11.81
CA ASP A 173 15.21 7.42 -12.60
C ASP A 173 15.27 8.74 -11.81
N GLN A 174 14.60 8.82 -10.65
CA GLN A 174 14.56 10.02 -9.82
C GLN A 174 15.77 10.15 -8.88
N PHE A 175 16.27 11.38 -8.78
CA PHE A 175 17.25 11.81 -7.77
C PHE A 175 18.54 10.97 -7.77
N ASN A 176 18.98 10.55 -8.95
CA ASN A 176 20.31 9.94 -9.13
C ASN A 176 21.39 10.88 -8.55
N GLY A 177 22.27 10.35 -7.70
CA GLY A 177 23.26 11.17 -7.00
C GLY A 177 22.90 11.57 -5.58
N CYS A 178 21.62 11.48 -5.19
CA CYS A 178 21.14 12.08 -3.95
C CYS A 178 21.13 11.12 -2.74
N PHE A 179 21.38 9.83 -2.97
CA PHE A 179 21.35 8.79 -1.95
C PHE A 179 22.60 7.91 -2.03
N GLN A 180 23.01 7.32 -0.91
CA GLN A 180 24.19 6.44 -0.85
C GLN A 180 23.80 4.96 -0.74
N SER A 181 24.57 4.09 -1.38
CA SER A 181 24.46 2.63 -1.21
C SER A 181 24.79 2.22 0.23
N MET A 182 23.88 1.47 0.87
CA MET A 182 24.09 0.91 2.22
C MET A 182 24.87 -0.43 2.23
N SER A 183 25.34 -0.91 1.08
CA SER A 183 26.13 -2.15 1.00
C SER A 183 27.54 -1.94 1.59
N SER A 184 27.92 -2.76 2.56
CA SER A 184 29.21 -2.70 3.28
C SER A 184 30.47 -2.91 2.42
N SER A 185 30.35 -3.18 1.12
CA SER A 185 31.47 -3.33 0.19
C SER A 185 31.74 -2.05 -0.61
N THR A 186 32.65 -1.23 -0.08
CA THR A 186 33.68 -0.36 -0.72
C THR A 186 33.38 0.52 -1.95
N ASN A 187 32.18 0.55 -2.51
CA ASN A 187 31.81 1.53 -3.53
C ASN A 187 30.54 2.26 -3.09
N GLU A 188 30.74 3.43 -2.47
CA GLU A 188 29.76 4.48 -2.15
C GLU A 188 29.17 5.06 -3.45
N SER A 189 28.58 4.19 -4.26
CA SER A 189 27.98 4.61 -5.51
C SER A 189 26.68 5.32 -5.19
N PRO A 190 26.46 6.51 -5.77
CA PRO A 190 25.19 7.19 -5.65
C PRO A 190 24.05 6.30 -6.16
N ARG A 191 22.91 6.38 -5.49
CA ARG A 191 21.70 5.61 -5.77
C ARG A 191 20.52 6.53 -6.07
N PRO A 192 19.54 6.06 -6.84
CA PRO A 192 18.27 6.76 -7.02
C PRO A 192 17.34 6.55 -5.82
N LEU A 193 16.22 7.27 -5.84
CA LEU A 193 15.19 7.25 -4.80
C LEU A 193 14.64 5.85 -4.50
N LEU A 194 14.57 4.97 -5.50
CA LEU A 194 14.08 3.60 -5.30
C LEU A 194 14.90 2.84 -4.23
N SER A 195 16.20 3.11 -4.09
CA SER A 195 17.09 2.38 -3.18
C SER A 195 16.71 2.54 -1.69
N PRO A 196 16.61 3.77 -1.13
CA PRO A 196 16.20 3.94 0.26
C PRO A 196 14.76 3.46 0.53
N ILE A 197 13.86 3.50 -0.46
CA ILE A 197 12.49 2.96 -0.34
C ILE A 197 12.52 1.44 -0.13
N LEU A 198 13.23 0.71 -1.00
CA LEU A 198 13.36 -0.74 -0.88
C LEU A 198 14.05 -1.14 0.44
N HIS A 199 15.04 -0.36 0.86
CA HIS A 199 15.71 -0.58 2.15
C HIS A 199 14.74 -0.44 3.33
N ALA A 200 13.89 0.58 3.33
CA ALA A 200 12.90 0.78 4.40
C ALA A 200 11.95 -0.40 4.54
N PHE A 201 11.42 -0.93 3.43
CA PHE A 201 10.55 -2.10 3.47
C PHE A 201 11.27 -3.36 3.99
N ARG A 202 12.55 -3.53 3.66
CA ARG A 202 13.35 -4.66 4.17
C ARG A 202 13.60 -4.58 5.67
N ASP A 203 13.88 -3.40 6.20
CA ASP A 203 14.13 -3.22 7.64
C ASP A 203 12.92 -3.65 8.50
N ILE A 204 11.71 -3.41 7.99
CA ILE A 204 10.47 -3.80 8.66
C ILE A 204 10.36 -5.33 8.69
N GLY A 205 10.55 -5.97 7.53
CA GLY A 205 10.12 -7.34 7.29
C GLY A 205 11.21 -8.28 6.79
N GLN A 206 12.44 -8.19 7.31
CA GLN A 206 13.63 -8.96 6.85
C GLN A 206 13.33 -10.42 6.47
N HIS A 207 12.38 -11.08 7.14
CA HIS A 207 11.91 -12.45 6.80
C HIS A 207 10.39 -12.58 6.62
N GLN A 208 9.64 -11.49 6.69
CA GLN A 208 8.18 -11.48 6.73
C GLN A 208 7.52 -10.84 5.51
N LEU A 209 8.29 -10.07 4.73
CA LEU A 209 7.82 -9.43 3.51
C LEU A 209 8.53 -10.02 2.29
N THR A 210 7.81 -10.16 1.19
CA THR A 210 8.37 -10.46 -0.12
C THR A 210 8.22 -9.24 -1.00
N LEU A 211 9.36 -8.63 -1.38
CA LEU A 211 9.36 -7.45 -2.23
C LEU A 211 9.29 -7.87 -3.70
N VAL A 212 8.31 -7.33 -4.42
CA VAL A 212 8.18 -7.46 -5.87
C VAL A 212 8.32 -6.06 -6.46
N THR A 213 9.25 -5.88 -7.39
CA THR A 213 9.47 -4.59 -8.06
C THR A 213 9.24 -4.79 -9.55
N CYS A 214 8.25 -4.10 -10.09
CA CYS A 214 7.80 -4.21 -11.47
C CYS A 214 7.92 -2.85 -12.16
N GLY A 215 8.08 -2.87 -13.48
CA GLY A 215 8.26 -1.66 -14.25
C GLY A 215 8.74 -1.92 -15.67
N THR A 216 8.39 -1.04 -16.60
CA THR A 216 8.89 -1.13 -17.98
C THR A 216 10.31 -0.55 -18.04
N GLY A 217 11.27 -1.30 -18.59
CA GLY A 217 12.64 -0.78 -18.76
C GLY A 217 13.47 -0.74 -17.46
N LEU A 218 13.08 -1.47 -16.42
CA LEU A 218 13.94 -1.67 -15.25
C LEU A 218 15.31 -2.19 -15.71
N SER A 219 16.34 -1.38 -15.49
CA SER A 219 17.69 -1.72 -15.90
C SER A 219 18.22 -2.92 -15.11
N ILE A 220 19.22 -3.63 -15.65
CA ILE A 220 19.91 -4.68 -14.90
C ILE A 220 20.52 -4.14 -13.61
N ASN A 221 20.92 -2.86 -13.58
CA ASN A 221 21.39 -2.17 -12.39
C ASN A 221 20.30 -2.03 -11.34
N THR A 222 19.04 -1.85 -11.75
CA THR A 222 17.89 -1.83 -10.84
C THR A 222 17.67 -3.19 -10.18
N LEU A 223 17.84 -4.29 -10.93
CA LEU A 223 17.85 -5.65 -10.38
C LEU A 223 19.03 -5.86 -9.43
N PHE A 224 20.22 -5.32 -9.76
CA PHE A 224 21.37 -5.34 -8.87
C PHE A 224 21.17 -4.49 -7.62
N TRP A 225 20.39 -3.40 -7.64
CA TRP A 225 20.06 -2.65 -6.43
C TRP A 225 19.10 -3.44 -5.54
N VAL A 226 18.06 -4.01 -6.15
CA VAL A 226 17.17 -4.95 -5.47
C VAL A 226 18.00 -6.09 -4.86
N GLN A 227 19.01 -6.61 -5.54
CA GLN A 227 19.89 -7.66 -4.98
C GLN A 227 20.90 -7.13 -3.96
N SER A 228 21.61 -6.04 -4.22
CA SER A 228 22.68 -5.51 -3.35
C SER A 228 22.15 -4.94 -2.04
N SER A 229 20.89 -4.52 -2.03
CA SER A 229 20.19 -4.18 -0.81
C SER A 229 19.78 -5.43 0.00
N GLY A 230 20.17 -6.66 -0.39
CA GLY A 230 19.72 -7.92 0.23
C GLY A 230 20.69 -9.11 0.08
N SER A 231 21.21 -9.66 1.18
CA SER A 231 21.90 -10.96 1.17
C SER A 231 20.89 -12.10 1.37
N GLY A 232 20.61 -12.94 0.36
CA GLY A 232 19.84 -14.19 0.58
C GLY A 232 19.22 -14.86 -0.66
N VAL A 233 19.91 -15.91 -1.12
CA VAL A 233 19.55 -17.16 -1.85
C VAL A 233 18.25 -17.22 -2.69
N LYS A 234 18.43 -17.60 -3.97
CA LYS A 234 17.40 -18.10 -4.89
C LYS A 234 16.82 -19.43 -4.40
N ASP A 235 15.50 -19.51 -4.23
CA ASP A 235 14.79 -20.79 -4.30
C ASP A 235 14.18 -20.97 -5.70
N SER A 236 14.62 -22.02 -6.38
CA SER A 236 14.07 -22.49 -7.65
C SER A 236 12.77 -23.24 -7.39
N SER A 237 11.64 -22.60 -7.65
CA SER A 237 10.35 -23.27 -7.78
C SER A 237 9.79 -22.95 -9.16
N THR A 238 9.61 -24.01 -9.94
CA THR A 238 9.06 -24.06 -11.29
C THR A 238 7.84 -23.14 -11.43
N THR A 239 7.83 -22.29 -12.44
CA THR A 239 6.89 -21.18 -12.55
C THR A 239 5.45 -21.64 -12.79
N PHE A 240 4.53 -20.96 -12.09
CA PHE A 240 3.08 -21.04 -12.16
C PHE A 240 2.50 -20.63 -13.54
N GLU A 241 3.37 -20.17 -14.43
CA GLU A 241 3.09 -19.63 -15.77
C GLU A 241 2.47 -20.67 -16.72
N GLU A 242 2.72 -21.96 -16.51
CA GLU A 242 2.29 -23.02 -17.44
C GLU A 242 0.82 -23.46 -17.27
N ARG A 243 0.11 -23.03 -16.21
CA ARG A 243 -1.29 -23.46 -15.95
C ARG A 243 -2.37 -22.43 -16.27
N ILE A 244 -2.02 -21.15 -16.44
CA ILE A 244 -3.00 -20.07 -16.65
C ILE A 244 -3.29 -19.82 -18.14
N VAL A 245 -2.43 -20.33 -19.03
CA VAL A 245 -2.50 -20.11 -20.49
C VAL A 245 -3.62 -20.92 -21.17
N GLU A 246 -4.20 -21.93 -20.52
CA GLU A 246 -5.03 -22.93 -21.22
C GLU A 246 -6.43 -22.46 -21.67
N CYS A 247 -6.99 -21.34 -21.18
CA CYS A 247 -8.38 -20.98 -21.52
C CYS A 247 -8.61 -19.63 -22.24
N ASN A 248 -7.63 -18.74 -22.35
CA ASN A 248 -7.58 -17.46 -23.11
C ASN A 248 -8.89 -16.91 -23.77
N ASP A 249 -10.01 -16.79 -23.03
CA ASP A 249 -11.29 -16.23 -23.53
C ASP A 249 -11.62 -14.89 -22.85
N PRO A 250 -11.27 -13.76 -23.47
CA PRO A 250 -11.54 -12.40 -22.96
C PRO A 250 -13.01 -12.11 -22.62
N GLY A 251 -13.97 -12.79 -23.26
CA GLY A 251 -15.40 -12.59 -23.02
C GLY A 251 -15.85 -13.16 -21.67
N ALA A 252 -15.39 -14.36 -21.33
CA ALA A 252 -15.62 -14.95 -20.02
C ALA A 252 -14.99 -14.12 -18.88
N TRP A 253 -13.82 -13.53 -19.12
CA TRP A 253 -13.12 -12.68 -18.15
C TRP A 253 -13.86 -11.39 -17.83
N LYS A 254 -14.27 -10.65 -18.87
CA LYS A 254 -15.02 -9.39 -18.70
C LYS A 254 -16.31 -9.61 -17.90
N LYS A 255 -17.06 -10.66 -18.28
CA LYS A 255 -18.29 -11.03 -17.59
C LYS A 255 -18.06 -11.39 -16.12
N THR A 256 -17.00 -12.13 -15.81
CA THR A 256 -16.68 -12.51 -14.42
C THR A 256 -16.34 -11.31 -13.55
N ILE A 257 -15.65 -10.31 -14.11
CA ILE A 257 -15.32 -9.05 -13.40
C ILE A 257 -16.57 -8.22 -13.20
N GLU A 258 -17.37 -8.02 -14.24
CA GLU A 258 -18.64 -7.27 -14.17
C GLU A 258 -19.61 -7.91 -13.17
N ASP A 259 -19.72 -9.25 -13.15
CA ASP A 259 -20.53 -9.99 -12.19
C ASP A 259 -19.98 -9.86 -10.75
N ALA A 260 -18.66 -9.80 -10.60
CA ALA A 260 -18.02 -9.61 -9.30
C ALA A 260 -18.25 -8.18 -8.77
N GLU A 261 -18.07 -7.16 -9.62
CA GLU A 261 -18.32 -5.76 -9.26
C GLU A 261 -19.79 -5.53 -8.93
N ASP A 262 -20.73 -6.00 -9.76
CA ASP A 262 -22.16 -5.83 -9.51
C ASP A 262 -22.59 -6.46 -8.18
N ARG A 263 -22.03 -7.63 -7.85
CA ARG A 263 -22.31 -8.29 -6.56
C ARG A 263 -21.68 -7.56 -5.37
N LEU A 264 -20.47 -7.00 -5.54
CA LEU A 264 -19.68 -6.44 -4.45
C LEU A 264 -20.00 -4.99 -4.13
N VAL A 265 -20.34 -4.17 -5.13
CA VAL A 265 -20.47 -2.72 -4.96
C VAL A 265 -21.79 -2.14 -5.44
N SER A 266 -22.68 -2.91 -6.09
CA SER A 266 -23.93 -2.33 -6.59
C SER A 266 -25.00 -2.18 -5.51
N TRP A 267 -25.73 -1.06 -5.60
CA TRP A 267 -26.82 -0.71 -4.71
C TRP A 267 -28.01 -1.67 -4.80
N ALA A 268 -28.21 -2.30 -5.97
CA ALA A 268 -29.23 -3.33 -6.15
C ALA A 268 -29.00 -4.50 -5.18
N HIS A 269 -27.74 -4.82 -4.90
CA HIS A 269 -27.30 -5.91 -4.02
C HIS A 269 -26.99 -5.48 -2.58
N ARG A 270 -27.38 -4.26 -2.17
CA ARG A 270 -27.12 -3.72 -0.81
C ARG A 270 -27.73 -4.50 0.35
N HIS A 271 -28.57 -5.48 0.07
CA HIS A 271 -29.17 -6.36 1.08
C HIS A 271 -28.35 -7.65 1.28
N ILE A 272 -27.33 -7.88 0.46
CA ILE A 272 -26.46 -9.06 0.50
C ILE A 272 -25.29 -8.78 1.46
N LYS A 273 -25.12 -9.63 2.47
CA LYS A 273 -24.00 -9.53 3.41
C LYS A 273 -22.66 -9.61 2.66
N GLY A 274 -21.77 -8.66 2.93
CA GLY A 274 -20.50 -8.53 2.21
C GLY A 274 -20.57 -7.72 0.91
N ASN A 275 -21.73 -7.22 0.50
CA ASN A 275 -21.81 -6.10 -0.44
C ASN A 275 -21.43 -4.80 0.28
N LEU A 276 -20.74 -3.89 -0.39
CA LEU A 276 -20.24 -2.66 0.21
C LEU A 276 -21.38 -1.77 0.74
N CYS A 277 -22.47 -1.64 0.00
CA CYS A 277 -23.63 -0.84 0.42
C CYS A 277 -24.35 -1.44 1.64
N TYR A 278 -24.34 -2.78 1.77
CA TYR A 278 -24.83 -3.47 2.97
C TYR A 278 -23.99 -3.11 4.19
N GLU A 279 -22.66 -3.18 4.07
CA GLU A 279 -21.76 -2.89 5.19
C GLU A 279 -21.81 -1.42 5.61
N ILE A 280 -21.97 -0.50 4.65
CA ILE A 280 -22.20 0.92 4.91
C ILE A 280 -23.49 1.14 5.71
N SER A 281 -24.60 0.51 5.29
CA SER A 281 -25.88 0.63 5.99
C SER A 281 -25.80 0.10 7.43
N ARG A 282 -25.13 -1.04 7.62
CA ARG A 282 -24.90 -1.63 8.94
C ARG A 282 -24.04 -0.75 9.84
N LEU A 283 -23.01 -0.11 9.30
CA LEU A 283 -22.16 0.83 10.03
C LEU A 283 -22.93 2.10 10.41
N HIS A 284 -23.87 2.55 9.57
CA HIS A 284 -24.74 3.68 9.88
C HIS A 284 -25.62 3.43 11.10
N ASP A 285 -26.29 2.28 11.13
CA ASP A 285 -27.13 1.88 12.25
C ASP A 285 -26.32 1.76 13.55
N LYS A 286 -25.09 1.26 13.44
CA LYS A 286 -24.16 1.17 14.56
C LYS A 286 -23.73 2.56 15.06
N HIS A 287 -23.38 3.48 14.17
CA HIS A 287 -22.97 4.83 14.55
C HIS A 287 -24.10 5.58 15.28
N ASN A 288 -25.32 5.54 14.75
CA ASN A 288 -26.47 6.18 15.38
C ASN A 288 -26.77 5.65 16.79
N LYS A 289 -26.44 4.39 17.05
CA LYS A 289 -26.59 3.76 18.36
C LYS A 289 -25.60 4.27 19.42
N TYR A 290 -24.46 4.82 19.02
CA TYR A 290 -23.35 5.18 19.93
C TYR A 290 -22.92 6.65 19.86
N LYS A 291 -23.66 7.52 19.15
CA LYS A 291 -23.22 8.90 18.85
C LYS A 291 -23.00 9.77 20.09
N ASP A 292 -23.67 9.49 21.20
CA ASP A 292 -23.64 10.33 22.41
C ASP A 292 -22.51 9.96 23.40
N GLN A 293 -21.59 9.04 23.03
CA GLN A 293 -20.55 8.50 23.94
C GLN A 293 -19.09 8.74 23.49
N LEU A 294 -18.83 9.52 22.45
CA LEU A 294 -17.52 9.51 21.78
C LEU A 294 -16.47 10.47 22.40
N VAL A 295 -15.42 9.87 22.98
CA VAL A 295 -14.07 10.45 23.10
C VAL A 295 -13.30 10.09 21.82
N GLU A 296 -12.64 11.08 21.21
CA GLU A 296 -11.98 10.97 19.91
C GLU A 296 -10.82 9.96 19.90
N SER A 297 -11.09 8.75 19.43
CA SER A 297 -10.08 7.77 19.04
C SER A 297 -9.85 7.78 17.52
N ILE A 298 -8.69 7.33 17.06
CA ILE A 298 -8.38 7.17 15.62
C ILE A 298 -9.46 6.30 14.92
N ASP A 299 -10.00 5.30 15.61
CA ASP A 299 -11.10 4.46 15.12
C ASP A 299 -12.40 5.25 14.93
N SER A 300 -12.65 6.24 15.81
CA SER A 300 -13.78 7.16 15.68
C SER A 300 -13.61 8.08 14.48
N ILE A 301 -12.40 8.60 14.25
CA ILE A 301 -12.09 9.47 13.10
C ILE A 301 -12.18 8.68 11.78
N LEU A 302 -11.65 7.45 11.73
CA LEU A 302 -11.78 6.56 10.58
C LEU A 302 -13.25 6.21 10.30
N GLY A 303 -14.01 5.88 11.35
CA GLY A 303 -15.45 5.65 11.26
C GLY A 303 -16.22 6.87 10.75
N LEU A 304 -15.90 8.07 11.26
CA LEU A 304 -16.55 9.33 10.87
C LEU A 304 -16.25 9.70 9.42
N LEU A 305 -14.99 9.54 8.98
CA LEU A 305 -14.56 9.83 7.61
C LEU A 305 -15.21 8.88 6.60
N MET A 306 -15.32 7.59 6.94
CA MET A 306 -16.02 6.61 6.12
C MET A 306 -17.54 6.87 6.09
N TYR A 307 -18.14 7.26 7.21
CA TYR A 307 -19.57 7.52 7.36
C TYR A 307 -20.04 8.81 6.68
N GLN A 308 -19.38 9.95 6.95
CA GLN A 308 -19.82 11.28 6.48
C GLN A 308 -19.84 11.38 4.94
N ARG A 309 -18.91 10.72 4.26
CA ARG A 309 -18.83 10.80 2.79
C ARG A 309 -19.69 9.78 2.07
N CYS A 310 -19.88 8.58 2.63
CA CYS A 310 -20.81 7.60 2.05
C CYS A 310 -22.27 8.08 2.08
N MET A 311 -22.65 8.93 3.05
CA MET A 311 -24.05 9.36 3.23
C MET A 311 -24.40 10.71 2.60
N PHE A 312 -23.46 11.65 2.45
CA PHE A 312 -23.80 13.04 2.08
C PHE A 312 -23.25 13.53 0.75
N GLY A 313 -22.36 12.80 0.07
CA GLY A 313 -21.93 13.11 -1.30
C GLY A 313 -21.49 14.56 -1.55
N ASN A 314 -21.08 15.31 -0.52
CA ASN A 314 -20.89 16.76 -0.59
C ASN A 314 -19.44 17.15 -0.34
N HIS A 315 -18.99 18.16 -1.08
CA HIS A 315 -17.62 18.69 -1.09
C HIS A 315 -17.27 19.57 0.13
N ASP A 316 -18.24 19.89 0.99
CA ASP A 316 -17.98 20.68 2.19
C ASP A 316 -17.90 19.79 3.44
N LEU A 317 -16.72 19.78 4.04
CA LEU A 317 -16.46 19.20 5.36
C LEU A 317 -17.31 19.92 6.41
N VAL A 318 -18.23 19.22 7.07
CA VAL A 318 -18.88 19.69 8.31
C VAL A 318 -17.96 19.38 9.51
N LEU A 319 -16.74 19.91 9.43
CA LEU A 319 -15.88 20.18 10.57
C LEU A 319 -15.39 21.63 10.40
N LYS A 320 -16.36 22.55 10.53
CA LYS A 320 -16.09 23.89 11.05
C LYS A 320 -16.54 23.88 12.50
N GLU A 321 -15.65 23.37 13.34
CA GLU A 321 -15.05 24.00 14.53
C GLU A 321 -14.17 22.96 15.23
#